data_AF-A0A950L6V4-F1
#
_entry.id   AF-A0A950L6V4-F1
#
_cell.length_a   1.000
_cell.length_b   1.000
_cell.length_c   1.000
_cell.angle_alpha   90.00
_cell.angle_beta   90.00
_cell.angle_gamma   90.00
#
_symmetry.space_group_name_H-M   'P 1'
#
loop_
_entity.id
_entity.type
_entity.pdbx_description
1 polymer ?
#
loop_
_entity_poly.entity_id
_entity_poly.type
_entity_poly.pdbx_seq_one_letter_code
_entity_poly.pdbx_strand_id
1 'polypeptide(L)'
;MKTHPVWRGVRMRSVLAGADPDAPARAVTLPTSWDDAAAAALASLAPGSGPAALAQAAEAWIGPLARRAGGAEVANPLSERLHTLLLLRRGTADAGVWQGRSEDAPAFVFNLAAFCDPGSGFDATVFAEAVATAFTGLALAAPGASTISVRIADLAGLLAALGIGYDTEAARDTGTRIAAMLREGAQAASASLAARLGTRMPNFAAVVGPAGPAEALLGAETAGIAPAFSPTRAGIGLTRTARAWLAAMSLSAEAALVALLNGENPLAPPGPASHLAMHDAVAPFLDEMPPRPFIPSNPPLMQSSRPRRRELPSRGQGFLKISASRSKRDLSRNWTPLLPLDLPVASAPGQPRRGLDS
;
A
#
# COMPACT_ATOMS: atom_id res chain seq x y z
N MET A 1 -0.80 -26.17 -11.08
CA MET A 1 -0.58 -24.98 -11.94
C MET A 1 0.89 -24.59 -11.88
N LYS A 2 1.54 -24.28 -13.02
CA LYS A 2 2.91 -23.75 -13.04
C LYS A 2 2.86 -22.25 -12.75
N THR A 3 3.75 -21.76 -11.88
CA THR A 3 3.86 -20.34 -11.54
C THR A 3 4.57 -19.56 -12.66
N HIS A 4 4.12 -18.34 -12.95
CA HIS A 4 4.70 -17.49 -14.00
C HIS A 4 6.17 -17.09 -13.70
N PRO A 5 7.06 -16.96 -14.73
CA PRO A 5 8.48 -16.67 -14.53
C PRO A 5 8.80 -15.40 -13.72
N VAL A 6 7.95 -14.38 -13.78
CA VAL A 6 8.08 -13.12 -13.02
C VAL A 6 8.21 -13.35 -11.50
N TRP A 7 7.66 -14.46 -10.98
CA TRP A 7 7.75 -14.81 -9.56
C TRP A 7 9.02 -15.59 -9.19
N ARG A 8 9.85 -16.00 -10.17
CA ARG A 8 11.08 -16.74 -9.89
C ARG A 8 12.05 -15.86 -9.11
N GLY A 9 12.64 -16.42 -8.05
CA GLY A 9 13.58 -15.70 -7.18
C GLY A 9 12.91 -14.79 -6.14
N VAL A 10 11.59 -14.58 -6.20
CA VAL A 10 10.85 -13.87 -5.15
C VAL A 10 10.80 -14.74 -3.90
N ARG A 11 11.35 -14.24 -2.79
CA ARG A 11 11.25 -14.92 -1.49
C ARG A 11 9.82 -14.85 -0.98
N MET A 12 9.25 -15.99 -0.63
CA MET A 12 7.87 -16.13 -0.17
C MET A 12 7.84 -16.49 1.32
N ARG A 13 6.80 -16.06 2.03
CA ARG A 13 6.46 -16.46 3.39
C ARG A 13 5.02 -16.96 3.45
N SER A 14 4.73 -17.83 4.41
CA SER A 14 3.38 -18.29 4.70
C SER A 14 2.93 -17.79 6.07
N VAL A 15 1.70 -17.32 6.16
CA VAL A 15 1.05 -16.85 7.39
C VAL A 15 -0.41 -17.29 7.42
N LEU A 16 -1.00 -17.36 8.61
CA LEU A 16 -2.45 -17.50 8.76
C LEU A 16 -3.09 -16.11 8.77
N ALA A 17 -4.08 -15.90 7.90
CA ALA A 17 -4.80 -14.63 7.81
C ALA A 17 -6.28 -14.86 7.51
N GLY A 18 -7.16 -14.12 8.19
CA GLY A 18 -8.58 -13.99 7.86
C GLY A 18 -8.84 -12.76 6.97
N ALA A 19 -10.01 -12.71 6.33
CA ALA A 19 -10.43 -11.52 5.56
C ALA A 19 -10.63 -10.28 6.46
N ASP A 20 -11.06 -10.52 7.70
CA ASP A 20 -11.21 -9.56 8.79
C ASP A 20 -10.87 -10.28 10.12
N PRO A 21 -10.83 -9.57 11.27
CA PRO A 21 -10.47 -10.17 12.57
C PRO A 21 -11.40 -11.31 13.04
N ASP A 22 -12.64 -11.33 12.58
CA ASP A 22 -13.67 -12.29 12.99
C ASP A 22 -13.83 -13.45 11.98
N ALA A 23 -13.32 -13.28 10.76
CA ALA A 23 -13.34 -14.29 9.71
C ALA A 23 -12.38 -15.47 9.99
N PRO A 24 -12.73 -16.70 9.59
CA PRO A 24 -11.85 -17.85 9.75
C PRO A 24 -10.55 -17.65 8.97
N ALA A 25 -9.42 -17.85 9.65
CA ALA A 25 -8.10 -17.71 9.04
C ALA A 25 -7.81 -18.86 8.05
N ARG A 26 -7.17 -18.52 6.93
CA ARG A 26 -6.62 -19.47 5.95
C ARG A 26 -5.12 -19.30 5.83
N ALA A 27 -4.43 -20.36 5.39
CA ALA A 27 -3.01 -20.26 5.06
C ALA A 27 -2.82 -19.41 3.81
N VAL A 28 -2.04 -18.34 3.92
CA VAL A 28 -1.74 -17.40 2.84
C VAL A 28 -0.23 -17.37 2.59
N THR A 29 0.18 -17.51 1.32
CA THR A 29 1.59 -17.43 0.90
C THR A 29 1.80 -16.25 -0.02
N LEU A 30 2.70 -15.34 0.35
CA LEU A 30 2.97 -14.07 -0.36
C LEU A 30 4.45 -13.66 -0.21
N PRO A 31 4.95 -12.65 -0.94
CA PRO A 31 6.33 -12.20 -0.84
C PRO A 31 6.72 -11.79 0.59
N THR A 32 7.95 -12.08 1.00
CA THR A 32 8.44 -11.75 2.36
C THR A 32 8.44 -10.25 2.66
N SER A 33 8.56 -9.43 1.63
CA SER A 33 8.54 -7.96 1.73
C SER A 33 7.14 -7.37 1.89
N TRP A 34 6.09 -8.17 1.72
CA TRP A 34 4.71 -7.71 1.82
C TRP A 34 4.20 -7.88 3.25
N ASP A 35 3.43 -6.90 3.71
CA ASP A 35 2.88 -6.80 5.06
C ASP A 35 1.70 -7.77 5.31
N ASP A 36 1.31 -7.94 6.58
CA ASP A 36 0.20 -8.83 6.97
C ASP A 36 -1.18 -8.33 6.52
N ALA A 37 -1.32 -7.02 6.29
CA ALA A 37 -2.55 -6.47 5.70
C ALA A 37 -2.73 -6.98 4.26
N ALA A 38 -1.64 -7.12 3.51
CA ALA A 38 -1.66 -7.77 2.20
C ALA A 38 -2.05 -9.25 2.28
N ALA A 39 -1.67 -9.94 3.35
CA ALA A 39 -2.07 -11.34 3.57
C ALA A 39 -3.58 -11.46 3.84
N ALA A 40 -4.14 -10.60 4.70
CA ALA A 40 -5.58 -10.52 4.95
C ALA A 40 -6.36 -10.15 3.68
N ALA A 41 -5.85 -9.18 2.92
CA ALA A 41 -6.42 -8.80 1.62
C ALA A 41 -6.44 -9.96 0.62
N LEU A 42 -5.35 -10.72 0.51
CA LEU A 42 -5.31 -11.91 -0.34
C LEU A 42 -6.26 -13.00 0.16
N ALA A 43 -6.42 -13.16 1.47
CA ALA A 43 -7.38 -14.10 2.04
C ALA A 43 -8.83 -13.78 1.60
N SER A 44 -9.15 -12.49 1.51
CA SER A 44 -10.45 -11.98 1.03
C SER A 44 -10.62 -12.08 -0.49
N LEU A 45 -9.57 -11.78 -1.27
CA LEU A 45 -9.64 -11.80 -2.73
C LEU A 45 -9.67 -13.21 -3.31
N ALA A 46 -8.84 -14.12 -2.79
CA ALA A 46 -8.67 -15.44 -3.35
C ALA A 46 -9.95 -16.27 -3.22
N PRO A 47 -10.38 -16.99 -4.28
CA PRO A 47 -11.59 -17.80 -4.23
C PRO A 47 -11.50 -18.94 -3.20
N GLY A 48 -12.67 -19.34 -2.69
CA GLY A 48 -12.82 -20.45 -1.73
C GLY A 48 -12.23 -20.16 -0.34
N SER A 49 -12.20 -21.20 0.51
CA SER A 49 -11.73 -21.11 1.91
C SER A 49 -10.40 -21.84 2.18
N GLY A 50 -9.87 -22.58 1.21
CA GLY A 50 -8.60 -23.34 1.35
C GLY A 50 -7.35 -22.46 1.33
N PRO A 51 -6.13 -23.02 1.35
CA PRO A 51 -4.90 -22.23 1.26
C PRO A 51 -4.85 -21.35 0.00
N ALA A 52 -4.29 -20.14 0.10
CA ALA A 52 -4.09 -19.21 -1.01
C ALA A 52 -2.61 -18.85 -1.18
N ALA A 53 -2.04 -19.11 -2.35
CA ALA A 53 -0.71 -18.63 -2.70
C ALA A 53 -0.81 -17.52 -3.74
N LEU A 54 -0.27 -16.33 -3.47
CA LEU A 54 -0.42 -15.13 -4.29
C LEU A 54 -0.13 -15.40 -5.77
N ALA A 55 1.01 -16.02 -6.06
CA ALA A 55 1.44 -16.26 -7.43
C ALA A 55 0.52 -17.25 -8.19
N GLN A 56 -0.08 -18.20 -7.48
CA GLN A 56 -1.03 -19.16 -8.06
C GLN A 56 -2.41 -18.52 -8.24
N ALA A 57 -2.86 -17.75 -7.24
CA ALA A 57 -4.12 -17.03 -7.29
C ALA A 57 -4.11 -15.93 -8.37
N ALA A 58 -2.97 -15.25 -8.55
CA ALA A 58 -2.73 -14.32 -9.65
C ALA A 58 -2.82 -15.02 -11.01
N GLU A 59 -2.14 -16.16 -11.18
CA GLU A 59 -2.21 -16.93 -12.43
C GLU A 59 -3.62 -17.44 -12.74
N ALA A 60 -4.43 -17.72 -11.71
CA ALA A 60 -5.80 -18.21 -11.88
C ALA A 60 -6.70 -17.22 -12.63
N TRP A 61 -6.55 -15.91 -12.38
CA TRP A 61 -7.30 -14.89 -13.09
C TRP A 61 -6.54 -14.30 -14.29
N ILE A 62 -5.20 -14.16 -14.23
CA ILE A 62 -4.40 -13.59 -15.34
C ILE A 62 -4.28 -14.57 -16.52
N GLY A 63 -4.07 -15.85 -16.25
CA GLY A 63 -3.85 -16.87 -17.29
C GLY A 63 -4.99 -16.97 -18.31
N PRO A 64 -6.28 -17.03 -17.89
CA PRO A 64 -7.42 -16.96 -18.80
C PRO A 64 -7.44 -15.71 -19.68
N LEU A 65 -7.10 -14.53 -19.13
CA LEU A 65 -7.04 -13.28 -19.89
C LEU A 65 -5.98 -13.35 -20.96
N ALA A 66 -4.76 -13.77 -20.60
CA ALA A 66 -3.65 -13.91 -21.53
C ALA A 66 -3.96 -14.88 -22.68
N ARG A 67 -4.68 -15.98 -22.40
CA ARG A 67 -5.11 -16.93 -23.46
C ARG A 67 -6.11 -16.31 -24.43
N ARG A 68 -7.11 -15.57 -23.94
CA ARG A 68 -8.06 -14.85 -24.81
C ARG A 68 -7.36 -13.77 -25.62
N ALA A 69 -6.44 -13.08 -24.97
CA ALA A 69 -5.64 -12.04 -25.55
C ALA A 69 -4.77 -12.59 -26.69
N GLY A 70 -4.09 -13.73 -26.50
CA GLY A 70 -3.23 -14.36 -27.53
C GLY A 70 -3.96 -14.93 -28.75
N GLY A 71 -5.30 -15.04 -28.70
CA GLY A 71 -6.13 -15.32 -29.87
C GLY A 71 -6.37 -14.09 -30.76
N ALA A 72 -6.18 -12.89 -30.20
CA ALA A 72 -6.03 -11.66 -30.96
C ALA A 72 -4.53 -11.36 -31.08
N GLU A 73 -4.02 -10.77 -32.15
CA GLU A 73 -2.60 -10.34 -32.23
C GLU A 73 -2.29 -9.15 -31.29
N VAL A 74 -2.98 -9.07 -30.14
CA VAL A 74 -3.06 -7.93 -29.23
C VAL A 74 -2.07 -8.01 -28.07
N ALA A 75 -1.47 -9.18 -27.82
CA ALA A 75 -1.38 -9.62 -26.44
C ALA A 75 -0.07 -10.23 -25.93
N ASN A 76 1.06 -10.06 -26.62
CA ASN A 76 2.31 -10.59 -26.10
C ASN A 76 3.17 -9.53 -25.39
N PRO A 77 3.45 -9.66 -24.08
CA PRO A 77 2.77 -10.52 -23.11
C PRO A 77 1.96 -9.68 -22.11
N LEU A 78 0.65 -9.57 -22.34
CA LEU A 78 -0.32 -9.04 -21.38
C LEU A 78 -0.18 -9.74 -20.01
N SER A 79 0.05 -11.06 -20.03
CA SER A 79 0.32 -11.87 -18.83
C SER A 79 1.48 -11.32 -18.01
N GLU A 80 2.63 -11.08 -18.66
CA GLU A 80 3.83 -10.60 -18.00
C GLU A 80 3.62 -9.19 -17.43
N ARG A 81 2.96 -8.31 -18.18
CA ARG A 81 2.64 -6.96 -17.72
C ARG A 81 1.72 -6.98 -16.50
N LEU A 82 0.67 -7.80 -16.49
CA LEU A 82 -0.24 -7.94 -15.34
C LEU A 82 0.45 -8.54 -14.11
N HIS A 83 1.25 -9.60 -14.30
CA HIS A 83 2.04 -10.19 -13.20
C HIS A 83 3.05 -9.19 -12.64
N THR A 84 3.72 -8.41 -13.50
CA THR A 84 4.67 -7.37 -13.09
C THR A 84 3.98 -6.24 -12.34
N LEU A 85 2.81 -5.75 -12.80
CA LEU A 85 2.02 -4.75 -12.08
C LEU A 85 1.65 -5.21 -10.68
N LEU A 86 1.23 -6.47 -10.52
CA LEU A 86 0.89 -7.02 -9.22
C LEU A 86 2.13 -7.20 -8.33
N LEU A 87 3.21 -7.77 -8.85
CA LEU A 87 4.43 -8.02 -8.09
C LEU A 87 5.06 -6.70 -7.57
N LEU A 88 5.05 -5.65 -8.41
CA LEU A 88 5.52 -4.31 -8.03
C LEU A 88 4.49 -3.53 -7.19
N ARG A 89 3.36 -4.15 -6.83
CA ARG A 89 2.23 -3.53 -6.11
C ARG A 89 1.70 -2.26 -6.80
N ARG A 90 1.85 -2.16 -8.12
CA ARG A 90 1.41 -1.03 -8.95
C ARG A 90 -0.06 -1.11 -9.33
N GLY A 91 -0.60 -2.31 -9.52
CA GLY A 91 -2.02 -2.45 -9.81
C GLY A 91 -2.55 -3.88 -9.77
N THR A 92 -3.86 -4.01 -9.54
CA THR A 92 -4.55 -5.30 -9.53
C THR A 92 -6.04 -5.12 -9.85
N ALA A 93 -6.69 -6.20 -10.28
CA ALA A 93 -8.13 -6.23 -10.50
C ALA A 93 -8.90 -6.34 -9.16
N ASP A 94 -10.19 -6.05 -9.20
CA ASP A 94 -11.09 -6.16 -8.05
C ASP A 94 -11.46 -7.61 -7.67
N ALA A 95 -12.20 -7.74 -6.57
CA ALA A 95 -12.62 -9.04 -6.05
C ALA A 95 -13.43 -9.86 -7.06
N GLY A 96 -14.24 -9.23 -7.91
CA GLY A 96 -15.02 -9.89 -8.95
C GLY A 96 -14.14 -10.66 -9.91
N VAL A 97 -13.12 -10.00 -10.47
CA VAL A 97 -12.17 -10.61 -11.40
C VAL A 97 -11.34 -11.69 -10.73
N TRP A 98 -10.85 -11.46 -9.50
CA TRP A 98 -10.09 -12.47 -8.73
C TRP A 98 -10.90 -13.74 -8.48
N GLN A 99 -12.22 -13.62 -8.33
CA GLN A 99 -13.13 -14.71 -8.01
C GLN A 99 -13.80 -15.30 -9.26
N GLY A 100 -13.45 -14.80 -10.45
CA GLY A 100 -14.00 -15.26 -11.73
C GLY A 100 -15.48 -14.93 -11.92
N ARG A 101 -16.00 -13.94 -11.20
CA ARG A 101 -17.38 -13.48 -11.38
C ARG A 101 -17.49 -12.60 -12.63
N SER A 102 -18.60 -12.75 -13.33
CA SER A 102 -19.01 -11.81 -14.36
C SER A 102 -19.73 -10.65 -13.69
N GLU A 103 -19.07 -9.51 -13.59
CA GLU A 103 -19.66 -8.27 -13.07
C GLU A 103 -19.92 -7.31 -14.23
N ASP A 104 -20.93 -6.46 -14.10
CA ASP A 104 -21.30 -5.49 -15.13
C ASP A 104 -20.31 -4.30 -15.21
N ALA A 105 -19.58 -4.06 -14.12
CA ALA A 105 -18.58 -3.00 -13.99
C ALA A 105 -17.28 -3.49 -13.32
N PRO A 106 -16.52 -4.43 -13.94
CA PRO A 106 -15.27 -4.91 -13.38
C PRO A 106 -14.26 -3.76 -13.24
N ALA A 107 -13.51 -3.78 -12.14
CA ALA A 107 -12.59 -2.71 -11.81
C ALA A 107 -11.12 -3.14 -11.73
N PHE A 108 -10.24 -2.19 -12.04
CA PHE A 108 -8.79 -2.30 -11.82
C PHE A 108 -8.33 -1.09 -11.03
N VAL A 109 -7.54 -1.31 -9.99
CA VAL A 109 -7.02 -0.25 -9.13
C VAL A 109 -5.51 -0.11 -9.24
N PHE A 110 -5.04 1.14 -9.26
CA PHE A 110 -3.64 1.52 -9.30
C PHE A 110 -3.20 2.14 -7.97
N ASN A 111 -2.11 1.65 -7.40
CA ASN A 111 -1.45 2.30 -6.27
C ASN A 111 -0.49 3.37 -6.81
N LEU A 112 -0.89 4.63 -6.72
CA LEU A 112 -0.13 5.75 -7.29
C LEU A 112 1.27 5.88 -6.69
N ALA A 113 1.42 5.63 -5.40
CA ALA A 113 2.70 5.71 -4.72
C ALA A 113 3.73 4.69 -5.28
N ALA A 114 3.27 3.56 -5.82
CA ALA A 114 4.14 2.52 -6.39
C ALA A 114 4.69 2.86 -7.81
N PHE A 115 4.24 3.97 -8.40
CA PHE A 115 4.79 4.53 -9.64
C PHE A 115 5.81 5.64 -9.39
N CYS A 116 6.09 5.97 -8.12
CA CYS A 116 7.09 6.96 -7.76
C CYS A 116 8.36 6.24 -7.30
N ASP A 117 9.47 6.53 -7.98
CA ASP A 117 10.79 6.02 -7.60
C ASP A 117 11.61 7.11 -6.88
N PRO A 118 12.34 6.77 -5.80
CA PRO A 118 13.20 7.73 -5.11
C PRO A 118 14.27 8.28 -6.07
N GLY A 119 14.19 9.58 -6.39
CA GLY A 119 15.16 10.29 -7.22
C GLY A 119 14.70 10.57 -8.66
N SER A 120 13.83 9.75 -9.25
CA SER A 120 13.24 10.01 -10.58
C SER A 120 11.80 10.52 -10.52
N GLY A 121 11.15 10.46 -9.35
CA GLY A 121 9.79 10.93 -9.17
C GLY A 121 8.76 9.99 -9.79
N PHE A 122 7.60 10.54 -10.15
CA PHE A 122 6.49 9.77 -10.73
C PHE A 122 6.73 9.44 -12.20
N ASP A 123 6.69 8.16 -12.55
CA ASP A 123 6.82 7.69 -13.92
C ASP A 123 5.47 7.72 -14.65
N ALA A 124 5.21 8.84 -15.32
CA ALA A 124 3.99 9.08 -16.08
C ALA A 124 3.80 8.10 -17.25
N THR A 125 4.90 7.70 -17.90
CA THR A 125 4.88 6.79 -19.06
C THR A 125 4.48 5.39 -18.61
N VAL A 126 5.14 4.88 -17.56
CA VAL A 126 4.82 3.57 -16.99
C VAL A 126 3.41 3.54 -16.42
N PHE A 127 2.93 4.65 -15.85
CA PHE A 127 1.53 4.74 -15.42
C PHE A 127 0.55 4.64 -16.60
N ALA A 128 0.75 5.40 -17.68
CA ALA A 128 -0.11 5.33 -18.85
C ALA A 128 -0.11 3.91 -19.49
N GLU A 129 1.04 3.27 -19.55
CA GLU A 129 1.18 1.88 -19.98
C GLU A 129 0.42 0.89 -19.08
N ALA A 130 0.44 1.12 -17.77
CA ALA A 130 -0.30 0.32 -16.80
C ALA A 130 -1.82 0.47 -17.00
N VAL A 131 -2.30 1.69 -17.24
CA VAL A 131 -3.71 1.96 -17.58
C VAL A 131 -4.13 1.19 -18.83
N ALA A 132 -3.32 1.25 -19.89
CA ALA A 132 -3.62 0.50 -21.12
C ALA A 132 -3.62 -1.03 -20.91
N THR A 133 -2.69 -1.52 -20.07
CA THR A 133 -2.62 -2.95 -19.70
C THR A 133 -3.90 -3.39 -18.97
N ALA A 134 -4.34 -2.60 -17.99
CA ALA A 134 -5.53 -2.89 -17.20
C ALA A 134 -6.79 -2.85 -18.05
N PHE A 135 -6.98 -1.82 -18.88
CA PHE A 135 -8.12 -1.71 -19.77
C PHE A 135 -8.21 -2.93 -20.69
N THR A 136 -7.09 -3.29 -21.34
CA THR A 136 -7.02 -4.49 -22.20
C THR A 136 -7.36 -5.76 -21.43
N GLY A 137 -6.81 -5.91 -20.21
CA GLY A 137 -7.09 -7.06 -19.35
C GLY A 137 -8.57 -7.18 -18.99
N LEU A 138 -9.21 -6.09 -18.58
CA LEU A 138 -10.62 -6.09 -18.18
C LEU A 138 -11.58 -6.26 -19.35
N ALA A 139 -11.31 -5.63 -20.50
CA ALA A 139 -12.13 -5.80 -21.70
C ALA A 139 -12.15 -7.26 -22.17
N LEU A 140 -11.05 -7.98 -21.99
CA LEU A 140 -10.95 -9.41 -22.27
C LEU A 140 -11.48 -10.28 -21.14
N ALA A 141 -11.53 -9.77 -19.90
CA ALA A 141 -12.07 -10.47 -18.73
C ALA A 141 -13.58 -10.60 -18.82
N ALA A 142 -14.23 -9.51 -19.19
CA ALA A 142 -15.69 -9.36 -19.21
C ALA A 142 -16.15 -8.73 -20.53
N PRO A 143 -16.17 -9.49 -21.64
CA PRO A 143 -16.59 -8.96 -22.95
C PRO A 143 -18.06 -8.50 -22.98
N GLY A 144 -18.87 -8.93 -22.00
CA GLY A 144 -20.26 -8.50 -21.83
C GLY A 144 -20.46 -7.36 -20.83
N ALA A 145 -19.40 -6.83 -20.22
CA ALA A 145 -19.53 -5.70 -19.29
C ALA A 145 -19.99 -4.45 -20.04
N SER A 146 -20.95 -3.71 -19.47
CA SER A 146 -21.37 -2.44 -20.03
C SER A 146 -20.30 -1.35 -19.85
N THR A 147 -19.57 -1.40 -18.73
CA THR A 147 -18.56 -0.41 -18.33
C THR A 147 -17.35 -1.07 -17.69
N ILE A 148 -16.15 -0.53 -17.91
CA ILE A 148 -14.93 -0.91 -17.21
C ILE A 148 -14.53 0.22 -16.26
N SER A 149 -14.24 -0.11 -15.00
CA SER A 149 -13.82 0.88 -14.01
C SER A 149 -12.30 0.90 -13.84
N VAL A 150 -11.67 2.04 -14.08
CA VAL A 150 -10.26 2.27 -13.75
C VAL A 150 -10.17 3.18 -12.53
N ARG A 151 -9.44 2.73 -11.51
CA ARG A 151 -9.43 3.34 -10.18
C ARG A 151 -8.01 3.68 -9.74
N ILE A 152 -7.89 4.70 -8.92
CA ILE A 152 -6.64 5.07 -8.25
C ILE A 152 -6.76 4.86 -6.74
N ALA A 153 -5.61 4.70 -6.10
CA ALA A 153 -5.44 4.65 -4.66
C ALA A 153 -4.13 5.31 -4.26
N ASP A 154 -4.03 5.70 -3.00
CA ASP A 154 -2.83 6.24 -2.36
C ASP A 154 -2.28 7.54 -2.99
N LEU A 155 -3.17 8.48 -3.36
CA LEU A 155 -2.73 9.81 -3.79
C LEU A 155 -1.89 10.50 -2.70
N ALA A 156 -2.27 10.34 -1.43
CA ALA A 156 -1.51 10.90 -0.32
C ALA A 156 -0.09 10.31 -0.23
N GLY A 157 0.08 9.01 -0.46
CA GLY A 157 1.39 8.36 -0.56
C GLY A 157 2.24 8.92 -1.70
N LEU A 158 1.64 9.12 -2.88
CA LEU A 158 2.32 9.77 -4.02
C LEU A 158 2.79 11.19 -3.65
N LEU A 159 1.89 12.02 -3.14
CA LEU A 159 2.21 13.40 -2.76
C LEU A 159 3.32 13.46 -1.71
N ALA A 160 3.27 12.56 -0.72
CA ALA A 160 4.30 12.45 0.30
C ALA A 160 5.66 12.05 -0.29
N ALA A 161 5.70 11.10 -1.23
CA ALA A 161 6.93 10.68 -1.91
C ALA A 161 7.54 11.81 -2.76
N LEU A 162 6.71 12.71 -3.30
CA LEU A 162 7.14 13.89 -4.05
C LEU A 162 7.50 15.08 -3.16
N GLY A 163 7.33 14.98 -1.83
CA GLY A 163 7.55 16.11 -0.92
C GLY A 163 6.51 17.23 -1.07
N ILE A 164 5.32 16.92 -1.58
CA ILE A 164 4.23 17.88 -1.79
C ILE A 164 3.23 17.78 -0.64
N GLY A 165 3.06 18.87 0.11
CA GLY A 165 2.08 18.95 1.19
C GLY A 165 0.66 18.83 0.64
N TYR A 166 -0.17 17.94 1.22
CA TYR A 166 -1.50 17.61 0.70
C TYR A 166 -2.46 18.83 0.62
N ASP A 167 -2.28 19.82 1.48
CA ASP A 167 -3.10 21.05 1.55
C ASP A 167 -2.70 22.13 0.53
N THR A 168 -1.62 21.92 -0.22
CA THR A 168 -1.09 22.89 -1.18
C THR A 168 -1.84 22.91 -2.52
N GLU A 169 -1.68 23.98 -3.28
CA GLU A 169 -2.15 24.06 -4.67
C GLU A 169 -1.45 23.03 -5.56
N ALA A 170 -0.14 22.84 -5.38
CA ALA A 170 0.64 21.83 -6.09
C ALA A 170 0.09 20.41 -5.89
N ALA A 171 -0.44 20.08 -4.71
CA ALA A 171 -1.11 18.80 -4.48
C ALA A 171 -2.37 18.65 -5.34
N ARG A 172 -3.22 19.69 -5.38
CA ARG A 172 -4.44 19.70 -6.18
C ARG A 172 -4.13 19.59 -7.68
N ASP A 173 -3.14 20.34 -8.16
CA ASP A 173 -2.68 20.25 -9.54
C ASP A 173 -2.17 18.86 -9.89
N THR A 174 -1.43 18.23 -8.97
CA THR A 174 -0.95 16.86 -9.14
C THR A 174 -2.13 15.87 -9.20
N GLY A 175 -3.10 15.98 -8.27
CA GLY A 175 -4.31 15.16 -8.27
C GLY A 175 -5.10 15.29 -9.58
N THR A 176 -5.28 16.52 -10.06
CA THR A 176 -5.94 16.84 -11.33
C THR A 176 -5.22 16.19 -12.52
N ARG A 177 -3.89 16.32 -12.60
CA ARG A 177 -3.10 15.73 -13.68
C ARG A 177 -3.19 14.20 -13.68
N ILE A 178 -3.13 13.57 -12.50
CA ILE A 178 -3.27 12.11 -12.38
C ILE A 178 -4.66 11.66 -12.84
N ALA A 179 -5.72 12.36 -12.43
CA ALA A 179 -7.08 12.03 -12.85
C ALA A 179 -7.28 12.19 -14.36
N ALA A 180 -6.74 13.26 -14.95
CA ALA A 180 -6.73 13.46 -16.40
C ALA A 180 -5.98 12.33 -17.13
N MET A 181 -4.77 12.00 -16.68
CA MET A 181 -3.97 10.92 -17.27
C MET A 181 -4.64 9.55 -17.19
N LEU A 182 -5.33 9.25 -16.08
CA LEU A 182 -6.09 8.01 -15.94
C LEU A 182 -7.18 7.91 -17.01
N ARG A 183 -7.95 8.98 -17.21
CA ARG A 183 -9.01 9.06 -18.22
C ARG A 183 -8.45 8.98 -19.63
N GLU A 184 -7.45 9.80 -19.95
CA GLU A 184 -6.83 9.85 -21.27
C GLU A 184 -6.18 8.51 -21.63
N GLY A 185 -5.49 7.87 -20.68
CA GLY A 185 -4.89 6.55 -20.86
C GLY A 185 -5.95 5.47 -21.15
N ALA A 186 -7.07 5.48 -20.43
CA ALA A 186 -8.16 4.53 -20.66
C ALA A 186 -8.85 4.78 -22.01
N GLN A 187 -9.05 6.05 -22.39
CA GLN A 187 -9.60 6.41 -23.70
C GLN A 187 -8.68 5.97 -24.85
N ALA A 188 -7.38 6.23 -24.74
CA ALA A 188 -6.38 5.83 -25.73
C ALA A 188 -6.31 4.30 -25.87
N ALA A 189 -6.35 3.58 -24.74
CA ALA A 189 -6.37 2.13 -24.73
C ALA A 189 -7.65 1.55 -25.38
N SER A 190 -8.80 2.14 -25.09
CA SER A 190 -10.08 1.78 -25.70
C SER A 190 -10.06 1.98 -27.21
N ALA A 191 -9.61 3.16 -27.69
CA ALA A 191 -9.50 3.44 -29.11
C ALA A 191 -8.51 2.49 -29.82
N SER A 192 -7.34 2.25 -29.21
CA SER A 192 -6.35 1.33 -29.75
C SER A 192 -6.88 -0.10 -29.85
N LEU A 193 -7.56 -0.59 -28.81
CA LEU A 193 -8.10 -1.94 -28.79
C LEU A 193 -9.27 -2.09 -29.77
N ALA A 194 -10.15 -1.09 -29.86
CA ALA A 194 -11.24 -1.04 -30.85
C ALA A 194 -10.71 -1.14 -32.28
N ALA A 195 -9.66 -0.36 -32.60
CA ALA A 195 -9.04 -0.36 -33.92
C ALA A 195 -8.43 -1.72 -34.28
N ARG A 196 -7.83 -2.42 -33.30
CA ARG A 196 -7.20 -3.73 -33.51
C ARG A 196 -8.21 -4.87 -33.64
N LEU A 197 -9.29 -4.82 -32.87
CA LEU A 197 -10.30 -5.89 -32.83
C LEU A 197 -11.45 -5.67 -33.82
N GLY A 198 -11.56 -4.48 -34.42
CA GLY A 198 -12.67 -4.13 -35.32
C GLY A 198 -14.04 -4.15 -34.63
N THR A 199 -14.07 -3.99 -33.31
CA THR A 199 -15.28 -4.09 -32.48
C THR A 199 -15.41 -2.89 -31.56
N ARG A 200 -16.65 -2.55 -31.20
CA ARG A 200 -16.92 -1.52 -30.20
C ARG A 200 -16.44 -2.02 -28.84
N MET A 201 -15.62 -1.22 -28.18
CA MET A 201 -15.19 -1.48 -26.80
C MET A 201 -16.28 -1.12 -25.80
N PRO A 202 -16.29 -1.76 -24.61
CA PRO A 202 -17.14 -1.33 -23.51
C PRO A 202 -16.86 0.14 -23.15
N ASN A 203 -17.84 0.80 -22.53
CA ASN A 203 -17.59 2.11 -21.95
C ASN A 203 -16.57 1.98 -20.83
N PHE A 204 -16.01 3.11 -20.37
CA PHE A 204 -15.17 3.10 -19.18
C PHE A 204 -15.52 4.26 -18.27
N ALA A 205 -15.19 4.09 -16.98
CA ALA A 205 -15.33 5.08 -15.95
C ALA A 205 -14.01 5.24 -15.19
N ALA A 206 -13.54 6.46 -15.04
CA ALA A 206 -12.48 6.85 -14.13
C ALA A 206 -13.10 7.12 -12.75
N VAL A 207 -12.80 6.28 -11.76
CA VAL A 207 -13.54 6.22 -10.50
C VAL A 207 -12.63 6.33 -9.29
N VAL A 208 -13.05 7.08 -8.28
CA VAL A 208 -12.55 6.93 -6.92
C VAL A 208 -13.56 6.11 -6.13
N GLY A 209 -13.26 4.82 -5.94
CA GLY A 209 -14.14 3.92 -5.21
C GLY A 209 -13.72 3.76 -3.74
N PRO A 210 -14.53 3.02 -2.96
CA PRO A 210 -14.23 2.74 -1.56
C PRO A 210 -12.98 1.86 -1.43
N ALA A 211 -12.20 2.05 -0.36
CA ALA A 211 -11.11 1.13 -0.06
C ALA A 211 -11.62 -0.31 0.07
N GLY A 212 -10.91 -1.24 -0.55
CA GLY A 212 -11.23 -2.65 -0.47
C GLY A 212 -9.98 -3.53 -0.41
N PRO A 213 -10.17 -4.85 -0.53
CA PRO A 213 -9.09 -5.82 -0.50
C PRO A 213 -8.05 -5.60 -1.61
N ALA A 214 -8.44 -5.07 -2.78
CA ALA A 214 -7.52 -4.81 -3.87
C ALA A 214 -6.48 -3.72 -3.50
N GLU A 215 -6.93 -2.59 -2.97
CA GLU A 215 -6.07 -1.52 -2.47
C GLU A 215 -5.15 -2.02 -1.34
N ALA A 216 -5.70 -2.78 -0.39
CA ALA A 216 -4.95 -3.35 0.72
C ALA A 216 -3.87 -4.36 0.25
N LEU A 217 -4.17 -5.17 -0.77
CA LEU A 217 -3.18 -6.09 -1.38
C LEU A 217 -2.00 -5.31 -1.97
N LEU A 218 -2.27 -4.21 -2.68
CA LEU A 218 -1.25 -3.30 -3.22
C LEU A 218 -0.54 -2.50 -2.12
N GLY A 219 -1.02 -2.56 -0.88
CA GLY A 219 -0.45 -1.81 0.22
C GLY A 219 -0.72 -0.31 0.14
N ALA A 220 -1.76 0.11 -0.58
CA ALA A 220 -2.21 1.48 -0.52
C ALA A 220 -2.60 1.83 0.93
N GLU A 221 -2.10 2.95 1.44
CA GLU A 221 -2.42 3.39 2.80
C GLU A 221 -3.64 4.31 2.85
N THR A 222 -3.98 4.95 1.74
CA THR A 222 -5.18 5.77 1.62
C THR A 222 -6.08 5.35 0.47
N ALA A 223 -7.39 5.52 0.68
CA ALA A 223 -8.42 5.19 -0.30
C ALA A 223 -8.48 6.29 -1.37
N GLY A 224 -8.16 5.97 -2.62
CA GLY A 224 -8.26 6.94 -3.71
C GLY A 224 -7.49 8.22 -3.45
N ILE A 225 -8.26 9.31 -3.35
CA ILE A 225 -7.75 10.65 -3.10
C ILE A 225 -7.68 11.02 -1.62
N ALA A 226 -8.12 10.17 -0.70
CA ALA A 226 -8.20 10.53 0.72
C ALA A 226 -6.81 10.88 1.31
N PRO A 227 -6.73 11.86 2.24
CA PRO A 227 -5.49 12.18 2.92
C PRO A 227 -5.07 11.07 3.88
N ALA A 228 -3.79 11.06 4.26
CA ALA A 228 -3.32 10.25 5.38
C ALA A 228 -3.78 10.88 6.70
N PHE A 229 -4.84 10.33 7.30
CA PHE A 229 -5.43 10.86 8.53
C PHE A 229 -4.56 10.65 9.79
N SER A 230 -3.58 9.76 9.73
CA SER A 230 -2.64 9.50 10.82
C SER A 230 -1.24 9.23 10.27
N PRO A 231 -0.19 9.82 10.87
CA PRO A 231 1.19 9.51 10.50
C PRO A 231 1.68 8.18 11.11
N THR A 232 0.88 7.56 11.99
CA THR A 232 1.24 6.31 12.66
C THR A 232 0.18 5.23 12.46
N ARG A 233 0.64 3.98 12.47
CA ARG A 233 -0.19 2.78 12.55
C ARG A 233 -0.06 2.20 13.96
N ALA A 234 -1.20 1.84 14.56
CA ALA A 234 -1.25 1.28 15.90
C ALA A 234 -0.24 0.13 16.07
N GLY A 235 0.69 0.28 17.02
CA GLY A 235 1.69 -0.73 17.38
C GLY A 235 2.82 -0.98 16.37
N ILE A 236 2.83 -0.32 15.21
CA ILE A 236 3.76 -0.63 14.09
C ILE A 236 4.67 0.57 13.74
N GLY A 237 4.41 1.75 14.31
CA GLY A 237 5.20 2.96 14.12
C GLY A 237 4.68 3.83 12.98
N LEU A 238 5.58 4.53 12.28
CA LEU A 238 5.21 5.43 11.19
C LEU A 238 4.58 4.67 10.01
N THR A 239 3.59 5.29 9.37
CA THR A 239 3.02 4.83 8.10
C THR A 239 4.05 4.97 6.97
N ARG A 240 3.86 4.26 5.85
CA ARG A 240 4.72 4.45 4.66
C ARG A 240 4.62 5.86 4.14
N THR A 241 3.42 6.45 4.11
CA THR A 241 3.21 7.83 3.69
C THR A 241 3.98 8.79 4.59
N ALA A 242 3.95 8.61 5.91
CA ALA A 242 4.75 9.44 6.82
C ALA A 242 6.26 9.25 6.63
N ARG A 243 6.73 8.02 6.41
CA ARG A 243 8.16 7.76 6.11
C ARG A 243 8.59 8.37 4.79
N ALA A 244 7.75 8.29 3.75
CA ALA A 244 8.01 8.87 2.44
C ALA A 244 8.11 10.40 2.54
N TRP A 245 7.20 11.02 3.29
CA TRP A 245 7.24 12.45 3.58
C TRP A 245 8.53 12.88 4.27
N LEU A 246 8.91 12.18 5.35
CA LEU A 246 10.17 12.48 6.06
C LEU A 246 11.40 12.31 5.15
N ALA A 247 11.42 11.25 4.33
CA ALA A 247 12.50 11.02 3.38
C ALA A 247 12.58 12.14 2.33
N ALA A 248 11.45 12.57 1.77
CA ALA A 248 11.39 13.69 0.82
C ALA A 248 11.85 15.00 1.45
N MET A 249 11.55 15.22 2.72
CA MET A 249 12.02 16.37 3.50
C MET A 249 13.48 16.24 3.99
N SER A 250 14.16 15.13 3.68
CA SER A 250 15.50 14.81 4.21
C SER A 250 15.58 14.82 5.74
N LEU A 251 14.49 14.46 6.42
CA LEU A 251 14.39 14.39 7.87
C LEU A 251 14.48 12.93 8.35
N SER A 252 15.26 12.69 9.39
CA SER A 252 15.20 11.43 10.13
C SER A 252 13.97 11.39 11.04
N ALA A 253 13.53 10.19 11.43
CA ALA A 253 12.46 10.05 12.42
C ALA A 253 12.81 10.70 13.76
N GLU A 254 14.10 10.67 14.14
CA GLU A 254 14.61 11.32 15.36
C GLU A 254 14.55 12.84 15.23
N ALA A 255 14.98 13.41 14.10
CA ALA A 255 14.88 14.85 13.85
C ALA A 255 13.43 15.34 13.86
N ALA A 256 12.52 14.57 13.26
CA ALA A 256 11.08 14.85 13.29
C ALA A 256 10.50 14.81 14.71
N LEU A 257 10.97 13.87 15.55
CA LEU A 257 10.58 13.81 16.97
C LEU A 257 11.11 15.00 17.75
N VAL A 258 12.36 15.42 17.52
CA VAL A 258 12.95 16.63 18.14
C VAL A 258 12.15 17.87 17.75
N ALA A 259 11.80 18.03 16.47
CA ALA A 259 10.94 19.12 16.00
C ALA A 259 9.59 19.13 16.74
N LEU A 260 8.96 17.95 16.88
CA LEU A 260 7.71 17.78 17.64
C LEU A 260 7.84 18.20 19.10
N LEU A 261 8.95 17.85 19.77
CA LEU A 261 9.22 18.26 21.15
C LEU A 261 9.46 19.76 21.28
N ASN A 262 9.96 20.42 20.23
CA ASN A 262 10.14 21.87 20.15
C ASN A 262 8.85 22.63 19.75
N GLY A 263 7.75 21.92 19.50
CA GLY A 263 6.45 22.51 19.15
C GLY A 263 6.19 22.64 17.64
N GLU A 264 7.10 22.16 16.79
CA GLU A 264 6.90 22.08 15.34
C GLU A 264 6.28 20.73 14.98
N ASN A 265 5.25 20.68 14.12
CA ASN A 265 4.67 19.40 13.71
C ASN A 265 4.94 19.09 12.23
N PRO A 266 6.07 18.43 11.90
CA PRO A 266 6.38 18.07 10.52
C PRO A 266 5.46 16.98 9.95
N LEU A 267 4.62 16.36 10.78
CA LEU A 267 3.71 15.27 10.42
C LEU A 267 2.24 15.65 10.67
N ALA A 268 1.91 16.93 10.59
CA ALA A 268 0.55 17.42 10.77
C ALA A 268 -0.38 16.76 9.71
N PRO A 269 -1.43 16.04 10.14
CA PRO A 269 -2.36 15.44 9.20
C PRO A 269 -3.16 16.53 8.48
N PRO A 270 -3.53 16.34 7.20
CA PRO A 270 -4.33 17.30 6.47
C PRO A 270 -5.73 17.46 7.10
N GLY A 271 -6.23 18.70 7.16
CA GLY A 271 -7.56 19.00 7.68
C GLY A 271 -8.71 18.63 6.72
N PRO A 272 -9.97 18.57 7.20
CA PRO A 272 -11.14 18.30 6.37
C PRO A 272 -11.31 19.26 5.17
N ALA A 273 -10.94 20.54 5.34
CA ALA A 273 -10.98 21.53 4.27
C ALA A 273 -10.05 21.18 3.10
N SER A 274 -8.85 20.66 3.39
CA SER A 274 -7.90 20.22 2.36
C SER A 274 -8.42 18.99 1.61
N HIS A 275 -9.08 18.07 2.31
CA HIS A 275 -9.73 16.92 1.66
C HIS A 275 -10.86 17.37 0.73
N LEU A 276 -11.71 18.32 1.16
CA LEU A 276 -12.76 18.89 0.34
C LEU A 276 -12.19 19.60 -0.90
N ALA A 277 -11.15 20.42 -0.73
CA ALA A 277 -10.52 21.13 -1.83
C ALA A 277 -9.88 20.18 -2.87
N MET A 278 -9.28 19.07 -2.43
CA MET A 278 -8.80 18.02 -3.33
C MET A 278 -9.96 17.33 -4.06
N HIS A 279 -11.04 16.99 -3.35
CA HIS A 279 -12.24 16.38 -3.93
C HIS A 279 -12.81 17.26 -5.05
N ASP A 280 -13.00 18.55 -4.78
CA ASP A 280 -13.51 19.52 -5.75
C ASP A 280 -12.57 19.70 -6.96
N ALA A 281 -11.25 19.67 -6.74
CA ALA A 281 -10.27 19.83 -7.82
C ALA A 281 -10.26 18.67 -8.82
N VAL A 282 -10.38 17.43 -8.34
CA VAL A 282 -10.34 16.24 -9.21
C VAL A 282 -11.70 15.86 -9.80
N ALA A 283 -12.80 16.29 -9.19
CA ALA A 283 -14.16 15.92 -9.59
C ALA A 283 -14.46 16.12 -11.09
N PRO A 284 -14.00 17.19 -11.78
CA PRO A 284 -14.25 17.36 -13.21
C PRO A 284 -13.64 16.27 -14.11
N PHE A 285 -12.68 15.50 -13.61
CA PHE A 285 -11.94 14.51 -14.39
C PHE A 285 -12.40 13.08 -14.10
N LEU A 286 -13.31 12.87 -13.15
CA LEU A 286 -13.73 11.55 -12.66
C LEU A 286 -15.23 11.36 -12.90
N ASP A 287 -15.62 10.18 -13.34
CA ASP A 287 -17.02 9.85 -13.64
C ASP A 287 -17.80 9.53 -12.37
N GLU A 288 -17.13 8.95 -11.37
CA GLU A 288 -17.72 8.61 -10.08
C GLU A 288 -16.75 8.91 -8.93
N MET A 289 -17.29 9.49 -7.87
CA MET A 289 -16.55 9.95 -6.69
C MET A 289 -17.27 9.52 -5.41
N PRO A 290 -16.52 9.30 -4.31
CA PRO A 290 -17.14 9.03 -3.02
C PRO A 290 -17.92 10.27 -2.55
N PRO A 291 -18.83 10.10 -1.57
CA PRO A 291 -19.56 11.21 -0.97
C PRO A 291 -18.60 12.33 -0.57
N ARG A 292 -18.98 13.55 -0.93
CA ARG A 292 -18.18 14.75 -0.68
C ARG A 292 -17.87 14.85 0.83
N PRO A 293 -16.61 15.07 1.22
CA PRO A 293 -16.23 15.12 2.64
C PRO A 293 -17.04 16.16 3.40
N PHE A 294 -17.63 15.75 4.53
CA PHE A 294 -18.39 16.65 5.39
C PHE A 294 -17.46 17.53 6.22
N ILE A 295 -17.65 18.85 6.15
CA ILE A 295 -17.03 19.81 7.05
C ILE A 295 -18.11 20.31 8.02
N PRO A 296 -17.99 20.03 9.34
CA PRO A 296 -18.92 20.60 10.30
C PRO A 296 -18.84 22.12 10.28
N SER A 297 -19.98 22.80 10.09
CA SER A 297 -20.06 24.28 10.08
C SER A 297 -19.69 24.92 11.42
N ASN A 298 -19.68 24.13 12.50
CA ASN A 298 -19.07 24.44 13.78
C ASN A 298 -18.22 23.24 14.17
N PRO A 299 -16.88 23.28 14.06
CA PRO A 299 -16.07 22.29 14.75
C PRO A 299 -16.46 22.38 16.23
N PRO A 300 -16.79 21.28 16.92
CA PRO A 300 -16.90 21.34 18.37
C PRO A 300 -15.59 21.95 18.84
N LEU A 301 -15.67 23.01 19.65
CA LEU A 301 -14.51 23.51 20.37
C LEU A 301 -13.91 22.28 21.03
N MET A 302 -12.81 21.76 20.46
CA MET A 302 -11.95 20.83 21.15
C MET A 302 -11.38 21.65 22.29
N GLN A 303 -12.17 21.75 23.37
CA GLN A 303 -11.63 21.98 24.69
C GLN A 303 -10.58 20.90 24.79
N SER A 304 -9.32 21.32 24.71
CA SER A 304 -8.18 20.52 25.08
C SER A 304 -8.46 20.10 26.50
N SER A 305 -9.10 18.95 26.62
CA SER A 305 -9.33 18.31 27.89
C SER A 305 -7.92 17.92 28.28
N ARG A 306 -7.26 18.82 29.03
CA ARG A 306 -6.00 18.52 29.73
C ARG A 306 -6.16 17.09 30.23
N PRO A 307 -5.22 16.18 29.94
CA PRO A 307 -5.38 14.79 30.32
C PRO A 307 -5.81 14.78 31.78
N ARG A 308 -7.05 14.34 32.04
CA ARG A 308 -7.58 14.31 33.40
C ARG A 308 -6.56 13.46 34.14
N ARG A 309 -5.86 14.09 35.07
CA ARG A 309 -4.88 13.44 35.93
C ARG A 309 -5.67 12.32 36.60
N ARG A 310 -5.54 11.09 36.08
CA ARG A 310 -6.21 9.94 36.67
C ARG A 310 -5.59 9.86 38.05
N GLU A 311 -6.38 10.16 39.08
CA GLU A 311 -5.93 9.98 40.45
C GLU A 311 -5.50 8.52 40.56
N LEU A 312 -4.20 8.33 40.74
CA LEU A 312 -3.66 7.03 41.07
C LEU A 312 -4.34 6.63 42.39
N PRO A 313 -4.88 5.40 42.49
CA PRO A 313 -5.46 4.95 43.74
C PRO A 313 -4.43 5.14 44.86
N SER A 314 -4.87 5.79 45.93
CA SER A 314 -4.07 6.07 47.12
C SER A 314 -3.33 4.81 47.52
N ARG A 315 -2.00 4.88 47.64
CA ARG A 315 -1.17 3.79 48.19
C ARG A 315 -1.81 3.35 49.52
N GLY A 316 -2.45 2.19 49.53
CA GLY A 316 -2.88 1.54 50.76
C GLY A 316 -1.65 1.33 51.62
N GLN A 317 -1.57 2.04 52.74
CA GLN A 317 -0.60 1.72 53.78
C GLN A 317 -0.90 0.31 54.29
N GLY A 318 0.05 -0.60 54.12
CA GLY A 318 -0.12 -1.96 54.60
C GLY A 318 0.80 -2.98 53.94
N PHE A 319 2.10 -2.72 53.85
CA PHE A 319 3.04 -3.83 53.70
C PHE A 319 3.13 -4.54 55.06
N LEU A 320 2.42 -5.66 55.19
CA LEU A 320 2.68 -6.64 56.24
C LEU A 320 4.14 -7.07 56.13
N LYS A 321 4.93 -6.72 57.14
CA LYS A 321 6.24 -7.33 57.40
C LYS A 321 6.02 -8.83 57.59
N ILE A 322 6.29 -9.63 56.57
CA ILE A 322 6.50 -11.06 56.74
C ILE A 322 7.87 -11.20 57.40
N SER A 323 7.87 -11.52 58.69
CA SER A 323 9.06 -11.93 59.42
C SER A 323 9.60 -13.22 58.81
N ALA A 324 10.89 -13.21 58.50
CA ALA A 324 11.61 -14.36 57.98
C ALA A 324 11.62 -15.48 59.03
N SER A 325 10.84 -16.53 58.81
CA SER A 325 11.07 -17.83 59.44
C SER A 325 11.93 -18.68 58.51
N ARG A 326 13.06 -19.11 59.06
CA ARG A 326 14.12 -19.90 58.46
C ARG A 326 13.55 -21.27 58.08
N SER A 327 13.43 -21.58 56.79
CA SER A 327 13.32 -22.96 56.32
C SER A 327 14.19 -23.17 55.10
N LYS A 328 15.26 -23.92 55.34
CA LYS A 328 16.31 -24.33 54.40
C LYS A 328 15.69 -25.32 53.42
N ARG A 329 15.53 -24.97 52.15
CA ARG A 329 15.42 -25.95 51.05
C ARG A 329 16.05 -25.37 49.79
N ASP A 330 17.04 -26.10 49.31
CA ASP A 330 17.82 -25.88 48.10
C ASP A 330 16.94 -25.61 46.88
N LEU A 331 17.21 -24.50 46.20
CA LEU A 331 17.02 -24.41 44.75
C LEU A 331 18.24 -23.68 44.15
N SER A 332 18.87 -24.40 43.22
CA SER A 332 20.08 -24.09 42.49
C SER A 332 20.09 -22.70 41.85
N ARG A 333 21.15 -21.94 42.14
CA ARG A 333 21.55 -20.73 41.41
C ARG A 333 22.04 -21.11 40.02
N ASN A 334 21.28 -20.77 38.99
CA ASN A 334 21.78 -20.56 37.63
C ASN A 334 20.96 -19.43 37.00
N TRP A 335 21.41 -18.19 37.23
CA TRP A 335 20.95 -17.00 36.52
C TRP A 335 22.20 -16.17 36.20
N THR A 336 22.57 -16.18 34.91
CA THR A 336 23.63 -15.35 34.34
C THR A 336 22.94 -14.31 33.43
N PRO A 337 23.15 -13.00 33.63
CA PRO A 337 22.60 -11.98 32.73
C PRO A 337 23.46 -11.88 31.47
N LEU A 338 22.82 -12.01 30.29
CA LEU A 338 23.43 -11.85 28.97
C LEU A 338 23.17 -10.44 28.41
N LEU A 339 24.22 -9.63 28.29
CA LEU A 339 24.40 -8.53 27.32
C LEU A 339 25.90 -8.19 27.25
N PRO A 340 26.44 -7.63 26.16
CA PRO A 340 26.12 -7.80 24.74
C PRO A 340 27.34 -8.26 23.90
N LEU A 341 27.04 -8.75 22.69
CA LEU A 341 27.97 -9.30 21.70
C LEU A 341 29.04 -8.30 21.20
N ASP A 342 30.26 -8.82 21.09
CA ASP A 342 31.45 -8.21 20.50
C ASP A 342 31.25 -7.73 19.05
N LEU A 343 31.66 -6.49 18.78
CA LEU A 343 31.89 -5.97 17.44
C LEU A 343 33.33 -6.30 17.00
N PRO A 344 33.56 -6.82 15.77
CA PRO A 344 34.91 -7.10 15.30
C PRO A 344 35.67 -5.81 14.93
N VAL A 345 36.89 -5.69 15.46
CA VAL A 345 37.85 -4.62 15.18
C VAL A 345 38.44 -4.78 13.78
N ALA A 346 38.37 -3.71 12.98
CA ALA A 346 38.99 -3.62 11.67
C ALA A 346 40.53 -3.59 11.78
N SER A 347 41.20 -4.47 11.03
CA SER A 347 42.66 -4.53 10.93
C SER A 347 43.19 -3.46 9.97
N ALA A 348 44.16 -2.66 10.43
CA ALA A 348 44.86 -1.66 9.63
C ALA A 348 45.92 -2.29 8.70
N PRO A 349 46.21 -1.67 7.53
CA PRO A 349 47.08 -2.25 6.51
C PRO A 349 48.58 -2.07 6.81
N GLY A 350 49.35 -3.14 6.60
CA GLY A 350 50.80 -3.17 6.72
C GLY A 350 51.52 -2.42 5.59
N GLN A 351 52.57 -1.67 5.95
CA GLN A 351 53.54 -1.10 5.03
C GLN A 351 54.73 -2.05 4.75
N PRO A 352 55.38 -1.92 3.59
CA PRO A 352 56.24 -2.96 3.02
C PRO A 352 57.72 -2.81 3.41
N ARG A 353 58.40 -3.94 3.64
CA ARG A 353 59.87 -4.02 3.58
C ARG A 353 60.28 -4.56 2.21
N ARG A 354 60.84 -3.69 1.35
CA ARG A 354 61.70 -4.07 0.23
C ARG A 354 63.15 -3.77 0.61
N GLY A 355 63.97 -4.80 0.60
CA GLY A 355 65.42 -4.71 0.44
C GLY A 355 65.81 -5.85 -0.49
N LEU A 356 66.11 -5.50 -1.74
CA LEU A 356 66.70 -6.37 -2.76
C LEU A 356 68.21 -6.23 -2.67
N ASP A 357 68.91 -7.36 -2.59
CA ASP A 357 70.29 -7.48 -3.04
C ASP A 357 70.30 -7.87 -4.52
N SER A 358 71.26 -7.30 -5.25
CA SER A 358 71.59 -7.41 -6.69
C SER A 358 70.98 -6.35 -7.60
#